data_AF-A0A553BWY3-F1
#
_entry.id   AF-A0A553BWY3-F1
#
_cell.length_a   1.000
_cell.length_b   1.000
_cell.length_c   1.000
_cell.angle_alpha   90.00
_cell.angle_beta   90.00
_cell.angle_gamma   90.00
#
_symmetry.space_group_name_H-M   'P 1'
#
loop_
_entity.id
_entity.type
_entity.pdbx_description
1 polymer ?
#
loop_
_entity_poly.entity_id
_entity_poly.type
_entity_poly.pdbx_seq_one_letter_code
_entity_poly.pdbx_strand_id
1 'polypeptide(L)'
;MKTSNNDKIAMIFDTNQNAKSKTITVFPSKGIYLTYADVLNGKPLDDSNFEIKNIKERFHLLNITIDSEELNYYGFSDGEVFYINVLKYSSAKYYAKIEIIEGKYYIENVVYNPNDTIAMGAMFGLIGVAIASVASDSSVPMLIDCYSGRPSLFIK
;
A
#
# COMPACT_ATOMS: atom_id res chain seq x y z
N MET A 1 -14.83 1.46 -11.44
CA MET A 1 -15.67 0.24 -11.37
C MET A 1 -15.27 -0.46 -10.08
N LYS A 2 -16.16 -0.68 -9.12
CA LYS A 2 -15.80 -1.34 -7.85
C LYS A 2 -15.49 -2.81 -8.13
N THR A 3 -14.36 -3.30 -7.66
CA THR A 3 -13.92 -4.68 -7.88
C THR A 3 -14.76 -5.61 -7.01
N SER A 4 -15.42 -6.61 -7.60
CA SER A 4 -16.24 -7.56 -6.82
C SER A 4 -15.37 -8.52 -6.02
N ASN A 5 -15.87 -9.10 -4.92
CA ASN A 5 -15.12 -10.08 -4.14
C ASN A 5 -14.71 -11.32 -4.97
N ASN A 6 -15.48 -11.69 -5.99
CA ASN A 6 -15.13 -12.80 -6.88
C ASN A 6 -13.98 -12.42 -7.83
N ASP A 7 -13.92 -11.17 -8.29
CA ASP A 7 -12.78 -10.67 -9.04
C ASP A 7 -11.52 -10.68 -8.15
N LYS A 8 -11.66 -10.40 -6.84
CA LYS A 8 -10.56 -10.48 -5.86
C LYS A 8 -9.97 -11.88 -5.71
N ILE A 9 -10.81 -12.92 -5.72
CA ILE A 9 -10.38 -14.32 -5.59
C ILE A 9 -9.69 -14.82 -6.86
N ALA A 10 -10.15 -14.40 -8.04
CA ALA A 10 -9.52 -14.77 -9.31
C ALA A 10 -8.12 -14.14 -9.49
N MET A 11 -7.80 -13.03 -8.80
CA MET A 11 -6.51 -12.31 -8.91
C MET A 11 -5.28 -13.10 -8.43
N ILE A 12 -5.49 -14.28 -7.83
CA ILE A 12 -4.51 -14.93 -6.97
C ILE A 12 -3.93 -16.23 -7.57
N PHE A 13 -4.54 -16.77 -8.63
CA PHE A 13 -4.11 -18.02 -9.25
C PHE A 13 -3.09 -17.81 -10.39
N ASP A 14 -1.94 -17.21 -10.08
CA ASP A 14 -0.72 -17.42 -10.89
C ASP A 14 0.32 -18.09 -9.98
N THR A 15 0.40 -19.41 -10.12
CA THR A 15 0.96 -20.33 -9.12
C THR A 15 2.43 -20.55 -9.44
N ASN A 16 3.34 -20.17 -8.51
CA ASN A 16 4.59 -20.88 -8.23
C ASN A 16 5.47 -20.08 -7.25
N GLN A 17 5.21 -20.11 -5.94
CA GLN A 17 6.29 -19.96 -4.95
C GLN A 17 6.03 -20.80 -3.69
N ASN A 18 6.82 -21.87 -3.57
CA ASN A 18 7.10 -22.57 -2.32
C ASN A 18 7.82 -21.59 -1.37
N ALA A 19 7.08 -20.85 -0.55
CA ALA A 19 7.63 -20.08 0.54
C ALA A 19 6.95 -20.53 1.84
N LYS A 20 7.76 -20.92 2.83
CA LYS A 20 7.33 -21.34 4.17
C LYS A 20 6.31 -20.33 4.73
N SER A 21 5.04 -20.72 4.71
CA SER A 21 3.89 -19.89 5.06
C SER A 21 3.90 -19.58 6.55
N LYS A 22 4.23 -18.32 6.89
CA LYS A 22 3.87 -17.73 8.17
C LYS A 22 2.69 -16.81 7.90
N THR A 23 1.49 -17.36 7.79
CA THR A 23 0.31 -16.61 7.33
C THR A 23 0.13 -15.29 8.10
N ILE A 24 0.42 -14.15 7.46
CA ILE A 24 0.12 -12.83 8.00
C ILE A 24 -1.38 -12.65 7.86
N THR A 25 -2.09 -12.97 8.94
CA THR A 25 -3.56 -12.86 9.06
C THR A 25 -3.98 -11.72 9.97
N VAL A 26 -3.02 -11.07 10.64
CA VAL A 26 -3.27 -10.06 11.66
C VAL A 26 -2.68 -8.74 11.20
N PHE A 27 -3.47 -7.67 11.34
CA PHE A 27 -3.00 -6.32 11.08
C PHE A 27 -1.84 -5.96 12.03
N PRO A 28 -0.91 -5.10 11.59
CA PRO A 28 0.13 -4.57 12.47
C PRO A 28 -0.48 -3.90 13.71
N SER A 29 0.20 -4.00 14.85
CA SER A 29 -0.23 -3.34 16.09
C SER A 29 -0.38 -1.82 15.89
N LYS A 30 -1.21 -1.18 16.71
CA LYS A 30 -1.42 0.27 16.66
C LYS A 30 -0.07 1.03 16.74
N GLY A 31 0.04 2.10 15.95
CA GLY A 31 1.18 3.02 15.96
C GLY A 31 1.73 3.31 14.55
N ILE A 32 2.88 3.99 14.50
CA ILE A 32 3.47 4.50 13.25
C ILE A 32 4.68 3.66 12.85
N TYR A 33 4.77 3.27 11.59
CA TYR A 33 5.84 2.44 11.07
C TYR A 33 6.74 3.26 10.15
N LEU A 34 7.98 3.47 10.56
CA LEU A 34 8.95 4.24 9.76
C LEU A 34 9.35 3.48 8.49
N THR A 35 9.57 2.18 8.64
CA THR A 35 10.00 1.28 7.58
C THR A 35 9.12 0.04 7.51
N TYR A 36 9.19 -0.66 6.39
CA TYR A 36 8.56 -1.98 6.27
C TYR A 36 9.14 -3.02 7.25
N ALA A 37 10.43 -2.89 7.60
CA ALA A 37 11.05 -3.76 8.60
C ALA A 37 10.41 -3.60 9.98
N ASP A 38 9.95 -2.40 10.34
CA ASP A 38 9.24 -2.16 11.60
C ASP A 38 7.91 -2.91 11.63
N VAL A 39 7.23 -3.01 10.48
CA VAL A 39 5.99 -3.78 10.33
C VAL A 39 6.26 -5.26 10.57
N LEU A 40 7.27 -5.82 9.90
CA LEU A 40 7.63 -7.24 10.04
C LEU A 40 8.06 -7.62 11.47
N ASN A 41 8.71 -6.69 12.16
CA ASN A 41 9.22 -6.90 13.51
C ASN A 41 8.23 -6.50 14.62
N GLY A 42 7.07 -5.92 14.27
CA GLY A 42 6.08 -5.45 15.23
C GLY A 42 6.62 -4.34 16.13
N LYS A 43 7.35 -3.37 15.58
CA LYS A 43 8.00 -2.27 16.32
C LYS A 43 7.49 -0.90 15.86
N PRO A 44 6.21 -0.56 16.09
CA PRO A 44 5.72 0.78 15.80
C PRO A 44 6.36 1.81 16.73
N LEU A 45 6.44 3.05 16.22
CA LEU A 45 6.59 4.26 17.01
C LEU A 45 5.25 4.64 17.64
N ASP A 46 5.33 5.36 18.74
CA ASP A 46 4.17 5.93 19.42
C ASP A 46 3.44 6.95 18.54
N ASP A 47 2.11 6.94 18.57
CA ASP A 47 1.23 7.77 17.75
C ASP A 47 0.53 8.90 18.53
N SER A 48 0.90 9.15 19.79
CA SER A 48 0.20 10.12 20.66
C SER A 48 0.19 11.56 20.14
N ASN A 49 1.18 11.93 19.33
CA ASN A 49 1.30 13.26 18.74
C ASN A 49 0.72 13.34 17.32
N PHE A 50 -0.10 12.38 16.92
CA PHE A 50 -0.60 12.29 15.57
C PHE A 50 -2.12 12.23 15.49
N GLU A 51 -2.66 12.87 14.46
CA GLU A 51 -4.07 12.80 14.08
C GLU A 51 -4.21 12.27 12.65
N ILE A 52 -5.26 11.49 12.42
CA ILE A 52 -5.58 10.96 11.09
C ILE A 52 -6.73 11.77 10.51
N LYS A 53 -6.49 12.38 9.35
CA LYS A 53 -7.50 13.12 8.59
C LYS A 53 -7.88 12.37 7.32
N ASN A 54 -9.17 12.14 7.10
CA ASN A 54 -9.68 11.52 5.88
C ASN A 54 -10.29 12.60 4.96
N ILE A 55 -9.78 12.69 3.74
CA ILE A 55 -10.29 13.58 2.70
C ILE A 55 -10.61 12.73 1.46
N LYS A 56 -11.89 12.46 1.21
CA LYS A 56 -12.34 11.68 0.04
C LYS A 56 -11.63 10.32 -0.08
N GLU A 57 -11.59 9.56 1.01
CA GLU A 57 -10.94 8.23 1.10
C GLU A 57 -9.41 8.25 0.95
N ARG A 58 -8.80 9.44 1.06
CA ARG A 58 -7.34 9.62 1.16
C ARG A 58 -7.02 10.03 2.58
N PHE A 59 -6.20 9.24 3.25
CA PHE A 59 -5.84 9.48 4.65
C PHE A 59 -4.54 10.28 4.71
N HIS A 60 -4.47 11.20 5.67
CA HIS A 60 -3.34 12.06 5.91
C HIS A 60 -2.99 11.96 7.39
N LEU A 61 -1.70 11.81 7.69
CA LEU A 61 -1.20 11.75 9.05
C LEU A 61 -0.65 13.14 9.41
N LEU A 62 -1.26 13.78 10.39
CA LEU A 62 -0.90 15.12 10.86
C LEU A 62 -0.14 15.01 12.19
N ASN A 63 1.04 15.59 12.28
CA ASN A 63 1.75 15.77 13.54
C ASN A 63 1.21 17.03 14.24
N ILE A 64 0.53 16.85 15.38
CA ILE A 64 -0.14 17.93 16.10
C ILE A 64 0.83 18.85 16.86
N THR A 65 2.06 18.39 17.14
CA THR A 65 3.06 19.19 17.85
C THR A 65 3.63 20.29 16.96
N ILE A 66 3.74 20.03 15.66
CA ILE A 66 4.34 20.94 14.67
C ILE A 66 3.37 21.39 13.57
N ASP A 67 2.10 20.97 13.66
CA ASP A 67 1.03 21.25 12.69
C ASP A 67 1.44 20.94 11.23
N SER A 68 2.01 19.76 11.01
CA SER A 68 2.56 19.36 9.70
C SER A 68 2.08 17.99 9.28
N GLU A 69 1.76 17.84 8.00
CA GLU A 69 1.48 16.55 7.38
C GLU A 69 2.78 15.74 7.23
N GLU A 70 2.75 14.47 7.63
CA GLU A 70 3.89 13.57 7.58
C GLU A 70 3.73 12.52 6.50
N LEU A 71 4.64 12.54 5.51
CA LEU A 71 4.64 11.61 4.37
C LEU A 71 5.92 10.75 4.32
N ASN A 72 6.68 10.72 5.41
CA ASN A 72 7.99 10.05 5.45
C ASN A 72 7.89 8.59 5.92
N TYR A 73 6.82 8.25 6.64
CA TYR A 73 6.60 6.92 7.21
C TYR A 73 6.19 5.90 6.15
N TYR A 74 6.42 4.63 6.44
CA TYR A 74 5.93 3.52 5.61
C TYR A 74 4.40 3.39 5.70
N GLY A 75 3.87 3.51 6.91
CA GLY A 75 2.44 3.42 7.16
C GLY A 75 2.11 3.64 8.64
N PHE A 76 0.84 3.62 8.99
CA PHE A 76 0.37 3.65 10.37
C PHE A 76 -0.79 2.67 10.54
N SER A 77 -0.99 2.18 11.77
CA SER A 77 -2.11 1.32 12.15
C SER A 77 -2.90 2.00 13.26
N ASP A 78 -4.22 2.04 13.15
CA ASP A 78 -5.10 2.45 14.26
C ASP A 78 -5.42 1.26 15.21
N GLY A 79 -4.91 0.07 14.91
CA GLY A 79 -5.14 -1.18 15.64
C GLY A 79 -6.18 -2.09 14.97
N GLU A 80 -7.00 -1.56 14.08
CA GLU A 80 -7.99 -2.33 13.30
C GLU A 80 -7.65 -2.35 11.81
N VAL A 81 -7.11 -1.23 11.33
CA VAL A 81 -6.82 -0.97 9.93
C VAL A 81 -5.38 -0.50 9.80
N PHE A 82 -4.70 -1.00 8.77
CA PHE A 82 -3.40 -0.52 8.37
C PHE A 82 -3.50 0.40 7.15
N TYR A 83 -2.73 1.48 7.18
CA TYR A 83 -2.70 2.50 6.15
C TYR A 83 -1.28 2.61 5.62
N ILE A 84 -1.10 2.38 4.33
CA ILE A 84 0.22 2.41 3.68
C ILE A 84 0.41 3.73 2.95
N ASN A 85 1.61 4.29 3.07
CA ASN A 85 2.00 5.48 2.33
C ASN A 85 2.12 5.18 0.83
N VAL A 86 1.20 5.75 0.06
CA VAL A 86 1.10 5.54 -1.38
C VAL A 86 2.22 6.23 -2.16
N LEU A 87 2.86 7.24 -1.58
CA LEU A 87 4.02 7.93 -2.17
C LEU A 87 5.25 7.01 -2.29
N LYS A 88 5.31 5.93 -1.51
CA LYS A 88 6.39 4.93 -1.61
C LYS A 88 6.33 4.12 -2.91
N TYR A 89 5.18 4.12 -3.58
CA TYR A 89 4.88 3.26 -4.73
C TYR A 89 4.32 4.02 -5.93
N SER A 90 4.04 5.31 -5.78
CA SER A 90 3.45 6.19 -6.78
C SER A 90 3.84 7.64 -6.52
N SER A 91 3.35 8.57 -7.33
CA SER A 91 3.53 10.01 -7.12
C SER A 91 2.54 10.63 -6.12
N ALA A 92 1.56 9.86 -5.65
CA ALA A 92 0.44 10.41 -4.91
C ALA A 92 0.72 10.48 -3.40
N LYS A 93 0.41 11.65 -2.82
CA LYS A 93 0.73 12.01 -1.43
C LYS A 93 -0.45 11.76 -0.50
N TYR A 94 -0.62 10.53 -0.06
CA TYR A 94 -1.61 10.13 0.94
C TYR A 94 -1.30 8.73 1.47
N TYR A 95 -1.97 8.34 2.53
CA TYR A 95 -2.03 6.98 3.03
C TYR A 95 -3.34 6.31 2.60
N ALA A 96 -3.24 5.08 2.11
CA ALA A 96 -4.39 4.30 1.69
C ALA A 96 -4.67 3.18 2.71
N LYS A 97 -5.94 3.03 3.06
CA LYS A 97 -6.44 1.85 3.77
C LYS A 97 -6.14 0.60 2.94
N ILE A 98 -5.66 -0.44 3.60
CA ILE A 98 -5.38 -1.73 2.96
C ILE A 98 -6.41 -2.79 3.37
N GLU A 99 -6.56 -3.79 2.50
CA GLU A 99 -7.18 -5.06 2.81
C GLU A 99 -6.11 -6.17 2.77
N ILE A 100 -6.15 -7.13 3.69
CA ILE A 100 -5.27 -8.32 3.62
C ILE A 100 -6.00 -9.40 2.84
N ILE A 101 -5.42 -9.83 1.73
CA ILE A 101 -5.94 -10.91 0.88
C ILE A 101 -4.81 -11.90 0.61
N GLU A 102 -4.91 -13.12 1.15
CA GLU A 102 -3.93 -14.21 0.98
C GLU A 102 -2.45 -13.80 1.19
N GLY A 103 -2.18 -13.02 2.25
CA GLY A 103 -0.82 -12.57 2.55
C GLY A 103 -0.30 -11.47 1.61
N LYS A 104 -1.21 -10.73 0.96
CA LYS A 104 -0.92 -9.48 0.25
C LYS A 104 -1.74 -8.34 0.83
N TYR A 105 -1.15 -7.16 0.90
CA TYR A 105 -1.87 -5.91 1.10
C TYR A 105 -2.45 -5.45 -0.23
N TYR A 106 -3.77 -5.31 -0.29
CA TYR A 106 -4.51 -4.85 -1.45
C TYR A 106 -4.97 -3.40 -1.26
N ILE A 107 -4.78 -2.58 -2.28
CA ILE A 107 -5.23 -1.19 -2.35
C ILE A 107 -6.02 -1.04 -3.65
N GLU A 108 -7.31 -0.70 -3.55
CA GLU A 108 -8.21 -0.72 -4.72
C GLU A 108 -7.91 0.39 -5.74
N ASN A 109 -7.62 1.61 -5.26
CA ASN A 109 -7.59 2.80 -6.11
C ASN A 109 -6.28 3.59 -5.96
N VAL A 110 -5.19 3.11 -6.58
CA VAL A 110 -3.93 3.85 -6.63
C VAL A 110 -3.85 4.65 -7.92
N VAL A 111 -3.55 5.95 -7.80
CA VAL A 111 -3.34 6.84 -8.94
C VAL A 111 -1.84 6.93 -9.20
N TYR A 112 -1.40 6.47 -10.37
CA TYR A 112 -0.01 6.53 -10.80
C TYR A 112 0.21 7.75 -11.70
N ASN A 113 1.42 8.34 -11.64
CA ASN A 113 1.78 9.37 -12.61
C ASN A 113 2.29 8.68 -13.89
N PRO A 114 1.58 8.81 -15.03
CA PRO A 114 1.99 8.21 -16.30
C PRO A 114 3.33 8.76 -16.81
N ASN A 115 3.75 9.95 -16.35
CA ASN A 115 5.04 10.54 -16.72
C ASN A 115 6.23 9.92 -15.97
N ASP A 116 5.98 9.04 -15.00
CA ASP A 116 7.01 8.40 -14.18
C ASP A 116 7.26 6.95 -14.59
N THR A 117 7.22 6.69 -15.91
CA THR A 117 7.43 5.37 -16.54
C THR A 117 8.72 4.69 -16.09
N ILE A 118 9.76 5.47 -15.84
CA ILE A 118 11.07 4.96 -15.38
C ILE A 118 10.96 4.47 -13.93
N ALA A 119 10.36 5.25 -13.02
CA ALA A 119 10.18 4.82 -11.64
C ALA A 119 9.20 3.65 -11.53
N MET A 120 8.12 3.65 -12.32
CA MET A 120 7.20 2.51 -12.41
C MET A 120 7.91 1.27 -12.94
N GLY A 121 8.72 1.41 -13.99
CA GLY A 121 9.55 0.32 -14.52
C GLY A 121 10.54 -0.23 -13.48
N ALA A 122 11.13 0.63 -12.64
CA ALA A 122 12.03 0.20 -11.58
C ALA A 122 11.30 -0.53 -10.44
N MET A 123 10.09 -0.10 -10.08
CA MET A 123 9.30 -0.69 -8.99
C MET A 123 8.61 -2.00 -9.40
N PHE A 124 8.18 -2.09 -10.65
CA PHE A 124 7.28 -3.14 -11.13
C PHE A 124 7.81 -3.92 -12.35
N GLY A 125 9.04 -3.64 -12.79
CA GLY A 125 9.62 -4.24 -13.99
C GLY A 125 8.91 -3.78 -15.28
N LEU A 126 8.95 -4.62 -16.32
CA LEU A 126 8.35 -4.30 -17.64
C LEU A 126 6.85 -4.00 -17.56
N ILE A 127 6.17 -4.55 -16.56
CA ILE A 127 4.73 -4.29 -16.32
C ILE A 127 4.51 -2.83 -15.90
N GLY A 128 5.41 -2.25 -15.09
CA GLY A 128 5.32 -0.85 -14.68
C GLY A 128 5.39 0.13 -15.86
N VAL A 129 6.18 -0.20 -16.88
CA VAL A 129 6.28 0.60 -18.11
C VAL A 129 4.97 0.58 -18.90
N ALA A 130 4.34 -0.59 -19.01
CA ALA A 130 3.05 -0.75 -19.68
C ALA A 130 1.89 -0.06 -18.93
N ILE A 131 1.99 0.09 -17.61
CA ILE A 131 0.96 0.79 -16.82
C ILE A 131 1.09 2.30 -16.96
N ALA A 132 2.30 2.83 -16.93
CA ALA A 132 2.50 4.26 -17.14
C ALA A 132 1.94 4.74 -18.49
N SER A 133 1.89 3.87 -19.51
CA SER A 133 1.27 4.18 -20.80
C SER A 133 -0.27 4.09 -20.82
N VAL A 134 -0.93 3.39 -19.88
CA VAL A 134 -2.40 3.24 -19.83
C VAL A 134 -3.07 3.96 -18.65
N ALA A 135 -2.31 4.35 -17.63
CA ALA A 135 -2.79 4.98 -16.40
C ALA A 135 -3.10 6.49 -16.56
N SER A 136 -3.15 7.02 -17.78
CA SER A 136 -3.17 8.46 -18.04
C SER A 136 -4.30 9.22 -17.36
N ASP A 137 -5.38 8.56 -16.92
CA ASP A 137 -6.43 9.12 -16.06
C ASP A 137 -7.12 8.08 -15.15
N SER A 138 -6.56 6.88 -14.99
CA SER A 138 -7.23 5.76 -14.32
C SER A 138 -6.52 5.30 -13.04
N SER A 139 -7.31 5.00 -12.00
CA SER A 139 -6.80 4.32 -10.81
C SER A 139 -6.65 2.83 -11.07
N VAL A 140 -5.51 2.27 -10.67
CA VAL A 140 -5.18 0.86 -10.81
C VAL A 140 -5.00 0.26 -9.42
N PRO A 141 -5.51 -0.97 -9.16
CA PRO A 141 -5.27 -1.61 -7.88
C PRO A 141 -3.80 -1.99 -7.70
N MET A 142 -3.33 -1.97 -6.46
CA MET A 142 -1.98 -2.36 -6.08
C MET A 142 -2.00 -3.53 -5.11
N LEU A 143 -1.09 -4.48 -5.32
CA LEU A 143 -0.82 -5.58 -4.40
C LEU A 143 0.58 -5.43 -3.83
N ILE A 144 0.75 -5.56 -2.53
CA ILE A 144 2.06 -5.58 -1.87
C ILE A 144 2.19 -6.91 -1.15
N ASP A 145 3.25 -7.65 -1.43
CA ASP A 145 3.51 -8.90 -0.72
C ASP A 145 3.80 -8.62 0.77
N CYS A 146 3.03 -9.24 1.67
CA CYS A 146 3.12 -8.94 3.10
C CYS A 146 4.43 -9.42 3.74
N TYR A 147 5.26 -10.22 3.05
CA TYR A 147 6.52 -10.77 3.57
C TYR A 147 7.78 -10.03 3.09
N SER A 148 7.73 -9.47 1.89
CA SER A 148 8.84 -8.78 1.25
C SER A 148 8.63 -7.28 1.09
N GLY A 149 7.39 -6.80 1.23
CA GLY A 149 7.03 -5.39 1.02
C GLY A 149 7.13 -4.97 -0.45
N ARG A 150 7.36 -5.94 -1.34
CA ARG A 150 7.53 -5.72 -2.78
C ARG A 150 6.16 -5.50 -3.41
N PRO A 151 6.03 -4.44 -4.22
CA PRO A 151 4.78 -4.18 -4.90
C PRO A 151 4.71 -5.11 -6.13
N SER A 152 3.50 -5.52 -6.45
CA SER A 152 3.13 -6.33 -7.60
C SER A 152 1.82 -5.78 -8.15
N LEU A 153 1.60 -6.00 -9.44
CA LEU A 153 0.43 -5.44 -10.12
C LEU A 153 -0.49 -6.56 -10.58
N PHE A 154 -1.77 -6.21 -10.60
CA PHE A 154 -2.77 -7.02 -11.25
C PHE A 154 -2.91 -6.55 -12.70
N ILE A 155 -2.70 -7.47 -13.65
CA ILE A 155 -3.06 -7.29 -15.06
C ILE A 155 -4.17 -8.30 -15.34
N LYS A 156 -5.32 -7.84 -15.83
CA LYS A 156 -6.42 -8.70 -16.27
C LYS A 156 -6.22 -9.13 -17.71
#